data_AF-A0A6C0C5D8-F1
#
_entry.id   AF-A0A6C0C5D8-F1
#
_cell.length_a   1.000
_cell.length_b   1.000
_cell.length_c   1.000
_cell.angle_alpha   90.00
_cell.angle_beta   90.00
_cell.angle_gamma   90.00
#
_symmetry.space_group_name_H-M   'P 1'
#
loop_
_entity.id
_entity.type
_entity.pdbx_description
1 polymer ?
#
loop_
_entity_poly.entity_id
_entity_poly.type
_entity_poly.pdbx_seq_one_letter_code
_entity_poly.pdbx_strand_id
1 'polypeptide(L)'
;MVKRERALSERGCELFNICYGNCIPIKKTRRASCFPKINLKTIYHKLMTSEFDIQLDKHQHKMKKATEKMFCFLEDKKRKHIGKLINNAMTNLIIFTLTDGVKPCNLQKVKMNISFYISLANKLYDAGDHHSAIIIRCSLSSIHIERLGIKLSDRQKNIYKKFEQEYGTFLDMHSCHLKKILVNHDYDRFYPSLMVLMTHLNKTKEYAKSYESIGKFPIELRNKQKQLEDIAEVYYNKYKNTDELLLELYNTDPLDHPIMVSRGCNSDNKVTCVLHDISHEINKKAGGLKRTKKAKKIN
;
A
#
# COMPACT_ATOMS: atom_id res chain seq x y z
N MET A 1 -36.19 7.12 -14.54
CA MET A 1 -34.73 6.94 -14.65
C MET A 1 -34.09 7.20 -13.29
N VAL A 2 -33.66 6.15 -12.58
CA VAL A 2 -33.04 6.28 -11.25
C VAL A 2 -31.54 6.55 -11.44
N LYS A 3 -31.07 7.71 -10.97
CA LYS A 3 -29.66 8.12 -10.99
C LYS A 3 -28.88 7.17 -10.06
N ARG A 4 -27.94 6.39 -10.61
CA ARG A 4 -27.02 5.56 -9.81
C ARG A 4 -25.95 6.46 -9.19
N GLU A 5 -26.02 6.67 -7.88
CA GLU A 5 -24.90 7.21 -7.12
C GLU A 5 -23.83 6.13 -6.91
N ARG A 6 -22.58 6.47 -7.18
CA ARG A 6 -21.42 5.58 -6.93
C ARG A 6 -21.08 5.67 -5.44
N ALA A 7 -21.74 4.88 -4.62
CA ALA A 7 -21.36 4.71 -3.23
C ALA A 7 -20.28 3.61 -3.09
N LEU A 8 -19.17 3.92 -2.40
CA LEU A 8 -18.41 2.90 -1.68
C LEU A 8 -19.36 2.22 -0.67
N SER A 9 -19.14 0.95 -0.33
CA SER A 9 -19.99 0.33 0.69
C SER A 9 -19.83 1.12 1.99
N GLU A 10 -20.96 1.45 2.62
CA GLU A 10 -21.02 2.11 3.93
C GLU A 10 -20.06 1.45 4.92
N ARG A 11 -19.98 0.11 4.90
CA ARG A 11 -19.06 -0.68 5.73
C ARG A 11 -17.57 -0.42 5.49
N GLY A 12 -17.17 -0.14 4.23
CA GLY A 12 -15.79 0.21 3.89
C GLY A 12 -15.40 1.62 4.34
N CYS A 13 -16.38 2.52 4.46
CA CYS A 13 -16.22 3.81 5.13
C CYS A 13 -16.27 3.66 6.67
N GLU A 14 -17.10 2.78 7.20
CA GLU A 14 -17.27 2.52 8.65
C GLU A 14 -16.02 1.90 9.27
N LEU A 15 -15.34 0.99 8.58
CA LEU A 15 -14.13 0.33 9.10
C LEU A 15 -12.94 1.30 9.30
N PHE A 16 -12.91 2.45 8.61
CA PHE A 16 -11.92 3.51 8.84
C PHE A 16 -12.44 4.66 9.71
N ASN A 17 -13.65 4.53 10.28
CA ASN A 17 -14.35 5.53 11.10
C ASN A 17 -14.53 5.13 12.57
N ILE A 18 -13.88 4.06 13.06
CA ILE A 18 -13.91 3.66 14.49
C ILE A 18 -13.25 4.71 15.44
N CYS A 19 -12.72 5.83 14.92
CA CYS A 19 -12.24 6.94 15.74
C CYS A 19 -13.28 8.01 16.10
N TYR A 20 -14.58 7.84 15.79
CA TYR A 20 -15.61 8.74 16.32
C TYR A 20 -16.05 8.35 17.74
N GLY A 21 -15.11 8.34 18.67
CA GLY A 21 -15.39 8.68 20.06
C GLY A 21 -15.29 10.19 20.20
N ASN A 22 -16.42 10.85 20.47
CA ASN A 22 -16.62 12.29 20.62
C ASN A 22 -16.88 13.06 19.32
N CYS A 23 -18.10 12.94 18.80
CA CYS A 23 -18.76 14.07 18.14
C CYS A 23 -18.76 15.24 19.13
N ILE A 24 -17.86 16.20 18.94
CA ILE A 24 -17.93 17.50 19.61
C ILE A 24 -19.32 18.07 19.27
N PRO A 25 -20.20 18.32 20.27
CA PRO A 25 -21.46 18.97 19.98
C PRO A 25 -21.13 20.37 19.46
N ILE A 26 -21.49 20.62 18.20
CA ILE A 26 -21.38 21.95 17.60
C ILE A 26 -22.19 22.90 18.51
N LYS A 27 -21.48 23.73 19.29
CA LYS A 27 -22.09 24.78 20.10
C LYS A 27 -22.86 25.68 19.14
N LYS A 28 -24.19 25.70 19.27
CA LYS A 28 -25.07 26.61 18.55
C LYS A 28 -24.67 28.05 18.89
N THR A 29 -23.93 28.71 18.01
CA THR A 29 -23.71 30.14 18.08
C THR A 29 -25.01 30.85 17.72
N ARG A 30 -25.43 31.75 18.62
CA ARG A 30 -26.66 32.54 18.51
C ARG A 30 -26.57 33.52 17.33
N ARG A 31 -27.67 33.58 16.57
CA ARG A 31 -28.17 34.65 15.67
C ARG A 31 -27.16 35.34 14.74
N ALA A 32 -27.23 35.02 13.44
CA ALA A 32 -26.83 35.93 12.37
C ALA A 32 -27.58 35.61 11.05
N SER A 33 -28.29 36.63 10.52
CA SER A 33 -28.79 36.84 9.16
C SER A 33 -29.43 35.67 8.37
N CYS A 34 -30.68 35.88 7.91
CA CYS A 34 -31.50 34.97 7.08
C CYS A 34 -30.99 34.70 5.65
N PHE A 35 -29.73 34.98 5.34
CA PHE A 35 -29.13 34.60 4.06
C PHE A 35 -27.98 33.63 4.31
N PRO A 36 -28.01 32.40 3.77
CA PRO A 36 -26.88 31.51 3.87
C PRO A 36 -25.69 32.21 3.21
N LYS A 37 -24.61 32.43 3.96
CA LYS A 37 -23.31 32.83 3.38
C LYS A 37 -22.87 31.73 2.43
N ILE A 38 -23.28 31.82 1.17
CA ILE A 38 -22.89 30.91 0.12
C ILE A 38 -21.41 31.15 -0.16
N ASN A 39 -20.57 30.26 0.34
CA ASN A 39 -19.14 30.29 0.04
C ASN A 39 -18.93 29.75 -1.37
N LEU A 40 -18.85 30.65 -2.37
CA LEU A 40 -18.63 30.31 -3.78
C LEU A 40 -17.37 29.46 -4.00
N LYS A 41 -16.33 29.65 -3.17
CA LYS A 41 -15.12 28.81 -3.20
C LYS A 41 -15.44 27.37 -2.82
N THR A 42 -16.30 27.16 -1.82
CA THR A 42 -16.75 25.83 -1.41
C THR A 42 -17.66 25.19 -2.46
N ILE A 43 -18.53 25.95 -3.12
CA ILE A 43 -19.37 25.44 -4.23
C ILE A 43 -18.50 25.05 -5.42
N TYR A 44 -17.58 25.92 -5.85
CA TYR A 44 -16.66 25.66 -6.94
C TYR A 44 -15.79 24.42 -6.66
N HIS A 45 -15.24 24.33 -5.45
CA HIS A 45 -14.48 23.16 -5.04
C HIS A 45 -15.34 21.89 -5.09
N LYS A 46 -16.56 21.89 -4.54
CA LYS A 46 -17.47 20.73 -4.59
C LYS A 46 -17.89 20.34 -6.01
N LEU A 47 -17.95 21.29 -6.95
CA LEU A 47 -18.23 21.02 -8.36
C LEU A 47 -17.02 20.42 -9.08
N MET A 48 -15.81 20.83 -8.70
CA MET A 48 -14.56 20.45 -9.39
C MET A 48 -13.79 19.32 -8.73
N THR A 49 -14.09 18.98 -7.46
CA THR A 49 -13.47 17.85 -6.75
C THR A 49 -14.50 16.77 -6.52
N SER A 50 -14.18 15.56 -6.98
CA SER A 50 -15.00 14.39 -6.69
C SER A 50 -14.69 13.81 -5.31
N GLU A 51 -15.63 13.05 -4.76
CA GLU A 51 -15.39 12.27 -3.52
C GLU A 51 -14.18 11.34 -3.67
N PHE A 52 -13.91 10.86 -4.90
CA PHE A 52 -12.72 10.08 -5.20
C PHE A 52 -11.43 10.87 -4.96
N ASP A 53 -11.37 12.14 -5.40
CA ASP A 53 -10.18 12.99 -5.24
C ASP A 53 -9.93 13.31 -3.75
N ILE A 54 -11.00 13.63 -3.01
CA ILE A 54 -10.95 13.88 -1.57
C ILE A 54 -10.41 12.66 -0.83
N GLN A 55 -10.91 11.46 -1.14
CA GLN A 55 -10.41 10.23 -0.55
C GLN A 55 -8.95 9.97 -0.94
N LEU A 56 -8.59 10.23 -2.19
CA LEU A 56 -7.22 10.05 -2.66
C LEU A 56 -6.22 10.92 -1.88
N ASP A 57 -6.55 12.20 -1.65
CA ASP A 57 -5.76 13.10 -0.79
C ASP A 57 -5.68 12.62 0.65
N LYS A 58 -6.82 12.26 1.24
CA LYS A 58 -6.88 11.76 2.61
C LYS A 58 -6.02 10.51 2.80
N HIS A 59 -6.09 9.56 1.86
CA HIS A 59 -5.32 8.32 1.91
C HIS A 59 -3.83 8.56 1.64
N GLN A 60 -3.48 9.48 0.74
CA GLN A 60 -2.08 9.86 0.50
C GLN A 60 -1.45 10.41 1.78
N HIS A 61 -2.15 11.33 2.46
CA HIS A 61 -1.63 11.93 3.69
C HIS A 61 -1.49 10.90 4.83
N LYS A 62 -2.48 10.01 4.99
CA LYS A 62 -2.41 8.93 5.98
C LYS A 62 -1.26 7.95 5.72
N MET A 63 -1.06 7.54 4.47
CA MET A 63 0.05 6.65 4.09
C MET A 63 1.39 7.32 4.36
N LYS A 64 1.54 8.61 4.01
CA LYS A 64 2.76 9.37 4.30
C LYS A 64 3.10 9.39 5.79
N LYS A 65 2.12 9.70 6.65
CA LYS A 65 2.27 9.64 8.12
C LYS A 65 2.64 8.24 8.61
N ALA A 66 2.05 7.21 8.02
CA ALA A 66 2.39 5.82 8.34
C ALA A 66 3.84 5.49 7.94
N THR A 67 4.31 5.93 6.77
CA THR A 67 5.71 5.81 6.33
C THR A 67 6.66 6.51 7.31
N GLU A 68 6.34 7.73 7.74
CA GLU A 68 7.09 8.47 8.75
C GLU A 68 7.17 7.69 10.06
N LYS A 69 6.05 7.14 10.52
CA LYS A 69 6.02 6.28 11.71
C LYS A 69 6.82 5.00 11.52
N MET A 70 6.81 4.39 10.34
CA MET A 70 7.59 3.20 10.03
C MET A 70 9.10 3.43 10.17
N PHE A 71 9.60 4.63 9.89
CA PHE A 71 11.01 4.95 10.12
C PHE A 71 11.42 4.93 11.60
N CYS A 72 10.48 5.07 12.54
CA CYS A 72 10.77 4.87 13.97
C CYS A 72 11.21 3.43 14.28
N PHE A 73 10.84 2.46 13.45
CA PHE A 73 11.22 1.06 13.62
C PHE A 73 12.62 0.75 13.08
N LEU A 74 13.30 1.73 12.46
CA LEU A 74 14.71 1.60 12.08
C LEU A 74 15.68 1.61 13.28
N GLU A 75 15.17 1.74 14.50
CA GLU A 75 15.93 1.44 15.72
C GLU A 75 16.34 -0.05 15.75
N ASP A 76 17.59 -0.37 16.07
CA ASP A 76 18.13 -1.74 16.01
C ASP A 76 17.27 -2.80 16.69
N LYS A 77 16.68 -2.49 17.85
CA LYS A 77 15.82 -3.42 18.61
C LYS A 77 14.49 -3.70 17.92
N LYS A 78 13.99 -2.74 17.14
CA LYS A 78 12.67 -2.77 16.49
C LYS A 78 12.73 -3.18 15.01
N ARG A 79 13.91 -3.12 14.38
CA ARG A 79 14.13 -3.49 12.96
C ARG A 79 13.56 -4.86 12.59
N LYS A 80 13.62 -5.82 13.51
CA LYS A 80 13.07 -7.18 13.32
C LYS A 80 11.56 -7.22 13.03
N HIS A 81 10.81 -6.20 13.46
CA HIS A 81 9.36 -6.13 13.28
C HIS A 81 8.95 -5.56 11.91
N ILE A 82 9.84 -4.82 11.23
CA ILE A 82 9.53 -4.16 9.95
C ILE A 82 9.03 -5.17 8.91
N GLY A 83 9.68 -6.34 8.83
CA GLY A 83 9.27 -7.39 7.88
C GLY A 83 7.84 -7.86 8.12
N LYS A 84 7.45 -8.12 9.38
CA LYS A 84 6.07 -8.51 9.72
C LYS A 84 5.07 -7.39 9.37
N LEU A 85 5.38 -6.15 9.73
CA LEU A 85 4.50 -5.00 9.46
C LEU A 85 4.28 -4.78 7.96
N ILE A 86 5.32 -4.92 7.14
CA ILE A 86 5.21 -4.79 5.67
C ILE A 86 4.39 -5.95 5.08
N ASN A 87 4.61 -7.18 5.55
CA ASN A 87 3.83 -8.34 5.10
C ASN A 87 2.34 -8.20 5.47
N ASN A 88 2.03 -7.72 6.68
CA ASN A 88 0.67 -7.39 7.10
C ASN A 88 0.07 -6.35 6.15
N ALA A 89 0.78 -5.23 5.91
CA ALA A 89 0.30 -4.18 5.03
C ALA A 89 0.03 -4.67 3.60
N MET A 90 0.93 -5.46 3.04
CA MET A 90 0.75 -6.00 1.69
C MET A 90 -0.46 -6.93 1.62
N THR A 91 -0.62 -7.82 2.60
CA THR A 91 -1.72 -8.80 2.66
C THR A 91 -3.06 -8.11 2.89
N ASN A 92 -3.11 -7.16 3.82
CA ASN A 92 -4.31 -6.37 4.12
C ASN A 92 -4.74 -5.54 2.90
N LEU A 93 -3.81 -4.97 2.12
CA LEU A 93 -4.13 -4.32 0.84
C LEU A 93 -4.75 -5.28 -0.18
N ILE A 94 -4.28 -6.53 -0.25
CA ILE A 94 -4.87 -7.55 -1.13
C ILE A 94 -6.30 -7.87 -0.66
N ILE A 95 -6.50 -8.05 0.65
CA ILE A 95 -7.82 -8.29 1.26
C ILE A 95 -8.78 -7.14 0.95
N PHE A 96 -8.36 -5.89 1.15
CA PHE A 96 -9.18 -4.70 0.86
C PHE A 96 -9.45 -4.51 -0.63
N THR A 97 -8.54 -4.99 -1.49
CA THR A 97 -8.78 -4.98 -2.94
C THR A 97 -9.87 -5.97 -3.34
N LEU A 98 -9.85 -7.17 -2.75
CA LEU A 98 -10.71 -8.30 -3.13
C LEU A 98 -12.03 -8.39 -2.35
N THR A 99 -12.15 -7.75 -1.19
CA THR A 99 -13.26 -7.94 -0.25
C THR A 99 -13.81 -6.62 0.28
N ASP A 100 -14.99 -6.64 0.88
CA ASP A 100 -15.54 -5.52 1.65
C ASP A 100 -15.32 -5.67 3.16
N GLY A 101 -14.38 -6.54 3.56
CA GLY A 101 -14.07 -6.91 4.94
C GLY A 101 -14.80 -8.16 5.43
N VAL A 102 -15.99 -8.47 4.89
CA VAL A 102 -16.81 -9.62 5.32
C VAL A 102 -17.04 -10.60 4.18
N LYS A 103 -17.23 -10.11 2.95
CA LYS A 103 -17.51 -10.94 1.77
C LYS A 103 -16.64 -10.55 0.58
N PRO A 104 -16.42 -11.47 -0.37
CA PRO A 104 -15.75 -11.15 -1.64
C PRO A 104 -16.53 -10.09 -2.43
N CYS A 105 -15.81 -9.09 -2.94
CA CYS A 105 -16.35 -8.08 -3.83
C CYS A 105 -16.80 -8.67 -5.16
N ASN A 106 -17.66 -7.98 -5.91
CA ASN A 106 -17.89 -8.33 -7.31
C ASN A 106 -16.74 -7.79 -8.18
N LEU A 107 -16.60 -8.32 -9.40
CA LEU A 107 -15.49 -7.97 -10.30
C LEU A 107 -15.43 -6.45 -10.60
N GLN A 108 -16.58 -5.80 -10.75
CA GLN A 108 -16.66 -4.37 -11.00
C GLN A 108 -16.10 -3.55 -9.82
N LYS A 109 -16.42 -3.95 -8.59
CA LYS A 109 -15.92 -3.31 -7.38
C LYS A 109 -14.41 -3.54 -7.22
N VAL A 110 -13.92 -4.75 -7.49
CA VAL A 110 -12.47 -5.02 -7.52
C VAL A 110 -11.77 -4.14 -8.54
N LYS A 111 -12.32 -3.99 -9.76
CA LYS A 111 -11.77 -3.09 -10.78
C LYS A 111 -11.71 -1.63 -10.30
N MET A 112 -12.73 -1.16 -9.58
CA MET A 112 -12.72 0.18 -8.97
C MET A 112 -11.65 0.30 -7.88
N ASN A 113 -11.52 -0.70 -7.00
CA ASN A 113 -10.51 -0.73 -5.95
C ASN A 113 -9.09 -0.71 -6.53
N ILE A 114 -8.81 -1.53 -7.55
CA ILE A 114 -7.53 -1.52 -8.28
C ILE A 114 -7.26 -0.13 -8.86
N SER A 115 -8.26 0.48 -9.51
CA SER A 115 -8.10 1.82 -10.08
C SER A 115 -7.79 2.89 -9.03
N PHE A 116 -8.44 2.79 -7.86
CA PHE A 116 -8.17 3.67 -6.73
C PHE A 116 -6.73 3.50 -6.24
N TYR A 117 -6.30 2.27 -5.97
CA TYR A 117 -4.96 2.01 -5.44
C TYR A 117 -3.84 2.35 -6.44
N ILE A 118 -4.02 2.13 -7.75
CA ILE A 118 -3.06 2.59 -8.76
C ILE A 118 -2.94 4.12 -8.74
N SER A 119 -4.07 4.82 -8.64
CA SER A 119 -4.08 6.29 -8.58
C SER A 119 -3.41 6.79 -7.30
N LEU A 120 -3.65 6.10 -6.18
CA LEU A 120 -3.05 6.41 -4.88
C LEU A 120 -1.54 6.20 -4.92
N ALA A 121 -1.07 5.08 -5.48
CA ALA A 121 0.34 4.81 -5.65
C ALA A 121 1.02 5.89 -6.50
N ASN A 122 0.39 6.36 -7.59
CA ASN A 122 0.97 7.43 -8.40
C ASN A 122 1.06 8.73 -7.62
N LYS A 123 0.02 9.08 -6.85
CA LYS A 123 0.00 10.29 -6.01
C LYS A 123 1.05 10.22 -4.89
N LEU A 124 1.26 9.05 -4.29
CA LEU A 124 2.31 8.80 -3.31
C LEU A 124 3.69 8.94 -3.93
N TYR A 125 3.92 8.35 -5.10
CA TYR A 125 5.15 8.54 -5.87
C TYR A 125 5.41 10.02 -6.17
N ASP A 126 4.40 10.77 -6.63
CA ASP A 126 4.54 12.20 -6.95
C ASP A 126 4.84 13.04 -5.69
N ALA A 127 4.40 12.58 -4.52
CA ALA A 127 4.72 13.16 -3.21
C ALA A 127 6.05 12.65 -2.61
N GLY A 128 6.78 11.79 -3.33
CA GLY A 128 8.05 11.19 -2.90
C GLY A 128 7.93 10.05 -1.88
N ASP A 129 6.71 9.59 -1.58
CA ASP A 129 6.46 8.39 -0.77
C ASP A 129 6.65 7.10 -1.57
N HIS A 130 7.91 6.78 -1.84
CA HIS A 130 8.29 5.57 -2.58
C HIS A 130 8.00 4.30 -1.78
N HIS A 131 8.04 4.36 -0.45
CA HIS A 131 7.71 3.21 0.41
C HIS A 131 6.29 2.71 0.16
N SER A 132 5.30 3.60 0.34
CA SER A 132 3.90 3.23 0.19
C SER A 132 3.55 2.95 -1.27
N ALA A 133 4.13 3.69 -2.22
CA ALA A 133 3.93 3.44 -3.65
C ALA A 133 4.39 2.03 -4.07
N ILE A 134 5.56 1.58 -3.59
CA ILE A 134 6.08 0.23 -3.86
C ILE A 134 5.22 -0.84 -3.20
N ILE A 135 4.82 -0.65 -1.93
CA ILE A 135 3.93 -1.60 -1.23
C ILE A 135 2.64 -1.82 -2.04
N ILE A 136 1.98 -0.74 -2.47
CA ILE A 136 0.74 -0.84 -3.25
C ILE A 136 1.01 -1.54 -4.58
N ARG A 137 2.08 -1.19 -5.31
CA ARG A 137 2.45 -1.85 -6.56
C ARG A 137 2.63 -3.37 -6.35
N CYS A 138 3.39 -3.77 -5.34
CA CYS A 138 3.63 -5.18 -5.04
C CYS A 138 2.35 -5.92 -4.65
N SER A 139 1.48 -5.32 -3.83
CA SER A 139 0.18 -5.90 -3.49
C SER A 139 -0.68 -6.13 -4.74
N LEU A 140 -0.77 -5.15 -5.64
CA LEU A 140 -1.58 -5.25 -6.86
C LEU A 140 -1.01 -6.26 -7.88
N SER A 141 0.30 -6.48 -7.88
CA SER A 141 0.97 -7.54 -8.66
C SER A 141 0.91 -8.92 -7.98
N SER A 142 0.15 -9.08 -6.90
CA SER A 142 -0.09 -10.40 -6.32
C SER A 142 -0.84 -11.31 -7.30
N ILE A 143 -0.45 -12.58 -7.36
CA ILE A 143 -1.12 -13.62 -8.16
C ILE A 143 -2.62 -13.72 -7.86
N HIS A 144 -3.05 -13.37 -6.63
CA HIS A 144 -4.46 -13.36 -6.23
C HIS A 144 -5.27 -12.29 -6.98
N ILE A 145 -4.65 -11.19 -7.38
CA ILE A 145 -5.28 -10.11 -8.14
C ILE A 145 -5.06 -10.31 -9.64
N GLU A 146 -3.83 -10.60 -10.07
CA GLU A 146 -3.49 -10.71 -11.50
C GLU A 146 -4.34 -11.75 -12.24
N ARG A 147 -4.63 -12.88 -11.58
CA ARG A 147 -5.45 -13.96 -12.15
C ARG A 147 -6.90 -13.57 -12.47
N LEU A 148 -7.38 -12.43 -11.98
CA LEU A 148 -8.70 -11.91 -12.33
C LEU A 148 -8.72 -11.39 -13.79
N GLY A 149 -7.56 -11.23 -14.43
CA GLY A 149 -7.48 -10.82 -15.84
C GLY A 149 -8.05 -9.41 -16.09
N ILE A 150 -8.03 -8.54 -15.07
CA ILE A 150 -8.62 -7.21 -15.15
C ILE A 150 -7.77 -6.34 -16.09
N LYS A 151 -8.36 -5.97 -17.23
CA LYS A 151 -7.70 -5.08 -18.20
C LYS A 151 -7.54 -3.68 -17.61
N LEU A 152 -6.29 -3.21 -17.59
CA LEU A 152 -5.94 -1.85 -17.21
C LEU A 152 -6.30 -0.86 -18.33
N SER A 153 -6.75 0.33 -17.93
CA SER A 153 -6.88 1.49 -18.83
C SER A 153 -5.52 2.03 -19.25
N ASP A 154 -5.46 2.80 -20.34
CA ASP A 154 -4.18 3.32 -20.85
C ASP A 154 -3.50 4.27 -19.86
N ARG A 155 -4.27 5.06 -19.11
CA ARG A 155 -3.74 5.87 -18.00
C ARG A 155 -3.05 5.00 -16.94
N GLN A 156 -3.66 3.88 -16.57
CA GLN A 156 -3.07 2.96 -15.59
C GLN A 156 -1.82 2.28 -16.14
N LYS A 157 -1.82 1.87 -17.41
CA LYS A 157 -0.63 1.31 -18.06
C LYS A 157 0.53 2.32 -18.08
N ASN A 158 0.24 3.60 -18.33
CA ASN A 158 1.24 4.66 -18.29
C ASN A 158 1.84 4.83 -16.88
N ILE A 159 1.02 4.72 -15.83
CA ILE A 159 1.51 4.72 -14.43
C ILE A 159 2.42 3.52 -14.18
N TYR A 160 2.03 2.31 -14.62
CA TYR A 160 2.89 1.13 -14.49
C TYR A 160 4.21 1.28 -15.24
N LYS A 161 4.19 1.81 -16.47
CA LYS A 161 5.38 2.10 -17.25
C LYS A 161 6.30 3.10 -16.54
N LYS A 162 5.72 4.15 -15.95
CA LYS A 162 6.44 5.12 -15.11
C LYS A 162 7.10 4.42 -13.91
N PHE A 163 6.38 3.56 -13.20
CA PHE A 163 6.97 2.80 -12.08
C PHE A 163 8.03 1.80 -12.52
N GLU A 164 7.91 1.20 -13.69
CA GLU A 164 8.90 0.29 -14.24
C GLU A 164 10.18 1.02 -14.64
N GLN A 165 10.06 2.21 -15.25
CA GLN A 165 11.19 3.09 -15.52
C GLN A 165 11.88 3.56 -14.23
N GLU A 166 11.08 3.89 -13.22
CA GLU A 166 11.59 4.50 -11.99
C GLU A 166 12.17 3.49 -11.01
N TYR A 167 11.50 2.36 -10.84
CA TYR A 167 11.89 1.36 -9.85
C TYR A 167 12.48 0.12 -10.49
N GLY A 168 12.26 -0.14 -11.78
CA GLY A 168 12.57 -1.42 -12.42
C GLY A 168 11.36 -2.35 -12.55
N THR A 169 11.61 -3.50 -13.15
CA THR A 169 10.72 -4.66 -13.21
C THR A 169 10.65 -5.34 -11.84
N PHE A 170 9.79 -6.36 -11.70
CA PHE A 170 9.75 -7.15 -10.47
C PHE A 170 11.11 -7.79 -10.10
N LEU A 171 11.93 -8.15 -11.10
CA LEU A 171 13.20 -8.85 -10.89
C LEU A 171 14.31 -7.94 -10.35
N ASP A 172 14.34 -6.68 -10.79
CA ASP A 172 15.40 -5.72 -10.48
C ASP A 172 14.92 -4.53 -9.64
N MET A 173 13.65 -4.56 -9.17
CA MET A 173 13.07 -3.46 -8.41
C MET A 173 13.92 -3.04 -7.20
N HIS A 174 14.43 -4.05 -6.49
CA HIS A 174 15.24 -3.85 -5.30
C HIS A 174 16.58 -3.19 -5.61
N SER A 175 17.27 -3.60 -6.69
CA SER A 175 18.60 -3.08 -7.03
C SER A 175 18.52 -1.67 -7.62
N CYS A 176 17.53 -1.41 -8.48
CA CYS A 176 17.28 -0.08 -9.04
C CYS A 176 16.89 0.92 -7.94
N HIS A 177 15.99 0.54 -7.02
CA HIS A 177 15.62 1.42 -5.92
C HIS A 177 16.76 1.61 -4.91
N LEU A 178 17.59 0.58 -4.65
CA LEU A 178 18.79 0.71 -3.80
C LEU A 178 19.76 1.75 -4.37
N LYS A 179 20.02 1.73 -5.68
CA LYS A 179 20.89 2.73 -6.32
C LYS A 179 20.39 4.14 -6.04
N LYS A 180 19.06 4.38 -6.14
CA LYS A 180 18.45 5.67 -5.80
C LYS A 180 18.61 6.02 -4.33
N ILE A 181 18.42 5.07 -3.41
CA ILE A 181 18.64 5.29 -1.97
C ILE A 181 20.07 5.76 -1.69
N LEU A 182 21.06 5.17 -2.34
CA LEU A 182 22.48 5.46 -2.09
C LEU A 182 22.95 6.81 -2.62
N VAL A 183 22.26 7.41 -3.59
CA VAL A 183 22.66 8.69 -4.21
C VAL A 183 21.75 9.85 -3.86
N ASN A 184 20.55 9.59 -3.34
CA ASN A 184 19.59 10.63 -3.00
C ASN A 184 19.81 11.14 -1.57
N HIS A 185 20.13 12.41 -1.45
CA HIS A 185 20.35 13.11 -0.17
C HIS A 185 19.19 14.05 0.21
N ASP A 186 18.10 14.07 -0.55
CA ASP A 186 16.89 14.83 -0.22
C ASP A 186 16.01 14.04 0.75
N TYR A 187 16.42 13.98 2.02
CA TYR A 187 15.71 13.29 3.09
C TYR A 187 14.35 13.93 3.44
N ASP A 188 14.04 15.11 2.90
CA ASP A 188 12.78 15.84 3.12
C ASP A 188 11.69 15.44 2.14
N ARG A 189 12.08 15.07 0.91
CA ARG A 189 11.12 14.74 -0.15
C ARG A 189 11.18 13.28 -0.55
N PHE A 190 12.29 12.58 -0.31
CA PHE A 190 12.43 11.18 -0.66
C PHE A 190 12.14 10.29 0.56
N TYR A 191 11.12 9.45 0.49
CA TYR A 191 10.81 8.47 1.52
C TYR A 191 11.09 7.06 0.96
N PRO A 192 12.28 6.50 1.21
CA PRO A 192 12.69 5.25 0.61
C PRO A 192 11.86 4.08 1.11
N SER A 193 11.69 3.06 0.26
CA SER A 193 11.07 1.81 0.68
C SER A 193 11.89 1.12 1.76
N LEU A 194 11.32 1.06 2.97
CA LEU A 194 11.85 0.27 4.08
C LEU A 194 12.02 -1.21 3.72
N MET A 195 11.19 -1.76 2.83
CA MET A 195 11.35 -3.14 2.34
C MET A 195 12.71 -3.33 1.66
N VAL A 196 13.06 -2.41 0.76
CA VAL A 196 14.34 -2.44 0.02
C VAL A 196 15.50 -2.17 0.98
N LEU A 197 15.38 -1.13 1.79
CA LEU A 197 16.42 -0.75 2.76
C LEU A 197 16.73 -1.92 3.72
N MET A 198 15.71 -2.54 4.31
CA MET A 198 15.89 -3.65 5.25
C MET A 198 16.44 -4.91 4.58
N THR A 199 16.01 -5.21 3.36
CA THR A 199 16.54 -6.35 2.61
C THR A 199 18.05 -6.20 2.41
N HIS A 200 18.52 -5.00 2.07
CA HIS A 200 19.94 -4.76 1.84
C HIS A 200 20.74 -4.60 3.13
N LEU A 201 20.21 -3.99 4.19
CA LEU A 201 20.85 -3.99 5.50
C LEU A 201 21.09 -5.43 6.02
N ASN A 202 20.07 -6.30 5.90
CA ASN A 202 20.20 -7.68 6.35
C ASN A 202 21.16 -8.49 5.47
N LYS A 203 21.05 -8.39 4.14
CA LYS A 203 21.95 -9.11 3.21
C LYS A 203 23.40 -8.69 3.40
N THR A 204 23.67 -7.39 3.52
CA THR A 204 25.04 -6.90 3.67
C THR A 204 25.63 -7.33 5.02
N LYS A 205 24.83 -7.38 6.09
CA LYS A 205 25.25 -7.93 7.39
C LYS A 205 25.61 -9.42 7.30
N GLU A 206 24.84 -10.22 6.58
CA GLU A 206 25.16 -11.64 6.38
C GLU A 206 26.41 -11.82 5.52
N TYR A 207 26.58 -11.03 4.45
CA TYR A 207 27.81 -11.04 3.66
C TYR A 207 29.03 -10.63 4.47
N ALA A 208 28.92 -9.60 5.32
CA ALA A 208 30.00 -9.19 6.20
C ALA A 208 30.49 -10.35 7.08
N LYS A 209 29.58 -11.09 7.73
CA LYS A 209 29.91 -12.29 8.51
C LYS A 209 30.64 -13.35 7.70
N SER A 210 30.15 -13.64 6.48
CA SER A 210 30.77 -14.64 5.60
C SER A 210 32.16 -14.22 5.09
N TYR A 211 32.36 -12.94 4.84
CA TYR A 211 33.66 -12.42 4.39
C TYR A 211 34.67 -12.30 5.53
N GLU A 212 34.20 -11.95 6.73
CA GLU A 212 34.99 -11.94 7.95
C GLU A 212 35.48 -13.35 8.31
N SER A 213 34.64 -14.38 8.16
CA SER A 213 35.06 -15.77 8.40
C SER A 213 36.14 -16.27 7.42
N ILE A 214 36.23 -15.66 6.24
CA ILE A 214 37.26 -15.95 5.21
C ILE A 214 38.48 -15.01 5.36
N GLY A 215 38.46 -14.09 6.34
CA GLY A 215 39.55 -13.13 6.57
C GLY A 215 39.68 -12.05 5.49
N LYS A 216 38.68 -11.89 4.61
CA LYS A 216 38.70 -10.94 3.49
C LYS A 216 37.33 -10.27 3.35
N PHE A 217 37.16 -9.07 3.89
CA PHE A 217 35.98 -8.25 3.62
C PHE A 217 36.30 -7.09 2.67
N PRO A 218 35.78 -7.09 1.42
CA PRO A 218 36.07 -6.03 0.47
C PRO A 218 35.72 -4.64 1.02
N ILE A 219 36.67 -3.70 0.92
CA ILE A 219 36.52 -2.33 1.44
C ILE A 219 35.31 -1.63 0.81
N GLU A 220 35.05 -1.86 -0.48
CA GLU A 220 33.90 -1.30 -1.18
C GLU A 220 32.56 -1.73 -0.56
N LEU A 221 32.43 -3.01 -0.22
CA LEU A 221 31.22 -3.54 0.42
C LEU A 221 31.06 -2.99 1.83
N ARG A 222 32.16 -2.88 2.59
CA ARG A 222 32.17 -2.25 3.91
C ARG A 222 31.72 -0.78 3.85
N ASN A 223 32.24 -0.03 2.88
CA ASN A 223 31.87 1.38 2.70
C ASN A 223 30.39 1.52 2.33
N LYS A 224 29.87 0.64 1.46
CA LYS A 224 28.44 0.63 1.11
C LYS A 224 27.54 0.19 2.25
N GLN A 225 28.00 -0.74 3.09
CA GLN A 225 27.29 -1.12 4.31
C GLN A 225 27.14 0.09 5.24
N LYS A 226 28.27 0.75 5.55
CA LYS A 226 28.29 1.92 6.41
C LYS A 226 27.39 3.03 5.85
N GLN A 227 27.47 3.29 4.55
CA GLN A 227 26.60 4.25 3.87
C GLN A 227 25.11 3.94 4.08
N LEU A 228 24.68 2.68 4.01
CA LEU A 228 23.29 2.30 4.26
C LEU A 228 22.87 2.44 5.72
N GLU A 229 23.78 2.12 6.65
CA GLU A 229 23.56 2.31 8.08
C GLU A 229 23.40 3.79 8.42
N ASP A 230 24.27 4.66 7.88
CA ASP A 230 24.19 6.12 8.04
C ASP A 230 22.87 6.66 7.49
N ILE A 231 22.44 6.21 6.30
CA ILE A 231 21.13 6.59 5.73
C ILE A 231 19.98 6.17 6.64
N ALA A 232 20.00 4.92 7.14
CA ALA A 232 18.95 4.43 8.03
C ALA A 232 18.92 5.23 9.35
N GLU A 233 20.07 5.61 9.88
CA GLU A 233 20.19 6.45 11.06
C GLU A 233 19.65 7.86 10.83
N VAL A 234 19.90 8.48 9.66
CA VAL A 234 19.32 9.79 9.31
C VAL A 234 17.79 9.74 9.34
N TYR A 235 17.18 8.75 8.67
CA TYR A 235 15.71 8.60 8.69
C TYR A 235 15.18 8.31 10.10
N TYR A 236 15.85 7.44 10.85
CA TYR A 236 15.46 7.17 12.23
C TYR A 236 15.51 8.44 13.08
N ASN A 237 16.63 9.16 13.09
CA ASN A 237 16.80 10.36 13.90
C ASN A 237 15.82 11.47 13.54
N LYS A 238 15.44 11.58 12.26
CA LYS A 238 14.45 12.52 11.79
C LYS A 238 13.04 12.22 12.33
N TYR A 239 12.64 10.95 12.36
CA TYR A 239 11.26 10.56 12.65
C TYR A 239 11.03 9.91 14.03
N LYS A 240 12.08 9.60 14.80
CA LYS A 240 12.00 8.87 16.09
C LYS A 240 11.02 9.44 17.11
N ASN A 241 10.79 10.75 17.08
CA ASN A 241 9.90 11.46 18.01
C ASN A 241 8.52 11.75 17.40
N THR A 242 8.13 11.07 16.31
CA THR A 242 6.82 11.30 15.71
C THR A 242 5.71 10.68 16.55
N ASP A 243 4.71 11.50 16.89
CA ASP A 243 3.52 11.09 17.64
C ASP A 243 2.46 10.40 16.77
N GLU A 244 2.73 10.26 15.46
CA GLU A 244 1.82 9.60 14.54
C GLU A 244 1.58 8.14 14.94
N LEU A 245 0.32 7.71 14.83
CA LEU A 245 -0.05 6.32 15.01
C LEU A 245 0.21 5.55 13.72
N LEU A 246 0.77 4.35 13.86
CA LEU A 246 0.96 3.47 12.71
C LEU A 246 -0.43 3.04 12.19
N LEU A 247 -0.63 3.20 10.89
CA LEU A 247 -1.89 2.86 10.23
C LEU A 247 -2.26 1.40 10.51
N GLU A 248 -3.54 1.14 10.79
CA GLU A 248 -4.07 -0.23 11.03
C GLU A 248 -3.66 -1.21 9.93
N LEU A 249 -3.51 -0.72 8.69
CA LEU A 249 -2.99 -1.51 7.58
C LEU A 249 -1.74 -2.33 7.94
N TYR A 250 -0.81 -1.77 8.71
CA TYR A 250 0.41 -2.45 9.14
C TYR A 250 0.22 -3.28 10.42
N ASN A 251 -0.67 -2.83 11.33
CA ASN A 251 -0.85 -3.43 12.66
C ASN A 251 -1.82 -4.61 12.67
N THR A 252 -2.85 -4.59 11.82
CA THR A 252 -3.85 -5.65 11.74
C THR A 252 -3.19 -6.93 11.26
N ASP A 253 -3.28 -7.99 12.07
CA ASP A 253 -2.89 -9.32 11.62
C ASP A 253 -3.89 -9.78 10.55
N PRO A 254 -3.43 -10.21 9.36
CA PRO A 254 -4.33 -10.66 8.32
C PRO A 254 -5.31 -11.75 8.78
N LEU A 255 -4.92 -12.58 9.75
CA LEU A 255 -5.76 -13.63 10.32
C LEU A 255 -6.96 -13.09 11.09
N ASP A 256 -6.87 -11.87 11.62
CA ASP A 256 -7.95 -11.22 12.39
C ASP A 256 -9.06 -10.66 11.48
N HIS A 257 -8.87 -10.65 10.16
CA HIS A 257 -9.90 -10.17 9.25
C HIS A 257 -11.17 -11.07 9.31
N PRO A 258 -12.38 -10.50 9.38
CA PRO A 258 -13.62 -11.28 9.46
C PRO A 258 -13.79 -12.30 8.31
N ILE A 259 -13.36 -11.93 7.09
CA ILE A 259 -13.36 -12.84 5.94
C ILE A 259 -12.37 -14.01 6.10
N MET A 260 -11.25 -13.83 6.81
CA MET A 260 -10.28 -14.88 7.10
C MET A 260 -10.82 -15.83 8.17
N VAL A 261 -11.33 -15.27 9.27
CA VAL A 261 -11.95 -16.01 10.37
C VAL A 261 -13.13 -16.85 9.87
N SER A 262 -14.04 -16.25 9.10
CA SER A 262 -15.22 -16.96 8.56
C SER A 262 -14.88 -18.11 7.61
N ARG A 263 -13.65 -18.14 7.06
CA ARG A 263 -13.13 -19.22 6.20
C ARG A 263 -12.22 -20.20 6.93
N GLY A 264 -12.17 -20.13 8.26
CA GLY A 264 -11.33 -21.02 9.08
C GLY A 264 -9.84 -20.84 8.83
N CYS A 265 -9.42 -19.65 8.41
CA CYS A 265 -8.00 -19.32 8.26
C CYS A 265 -7.39 -19.10 9.64
N ASN A 266 -6.60 -20.07 10.11
CA ASN A 266 -6.02 -20.07 11.45
C ASN A 266 -4.48 -20.07 11.45
N SER A 267 -3.84 -19.89 10.29
CA SER A 267 -2.39 -19.81 10.18
C SER A 267 -1.96 -19.08 8.90
N ASP A 268 -0.78 -18.46 8.94
CA ASP A 268 -0.22 -17.69 7.82
C ASP A 268 -0.13 -18.50 6.52
N ASN A 269 0.22 -19.79 6.64
CA ASN A 269 0.34 -20.69 5.48
C ASN A 269 -1.00 -20.89 4.75
N LYS A 270 -2.14 -20.66 5.41
CA LYS A 270 -3.48 -20.78 4.82
C LYS A 270 -3.99 -19.48 4.21
N VAL A 271 -3.41 -18.32 4.56
CA VAL A 271 -3.85 -17.01 4.05
C VAL A 271 -3.83 -16.98 2.53
N THR A 272 -2.73 -17.44 1.92
CA THR A 272 -2.56 -17.53 0.47
C THR A 272 -3.64 -18.39 -0.18
N CYS A 273 -3.99 -19.53 0.42
CA CYS A 273 -5.06 -20.41 -0.08
C CYS A 273 -6.42 -19.72 -0.01
N VAL A 274 -6.73 -19.06 1.11
CA VAL A 274 -7.99 -18.34 1.30
C VAL A 274 -8.12 -17.19 0.32
N LEU A 275 -7.07 -16.39 0.13
CA LEU A 275 -7.03 -15.33 -0.88
C LEU A 275 -7.22 -15.87 -2.31
N HIS A 276 -6.60 -17.01 -2.61
CA HIS A 276 -6.77 -17.70 -3.88
C HIS A 276 -8.24 -18.11 -4.10
N ASP A 277 -8.91 -18.66 -3.08
CA ASP A 277 -10.30 -19.08 -3.14
C ASP A 277 -11.27 -17.89 -3.28
N ILE A 278 -10.99 -16.79 -2.57
CA ILE A 278 -11.71 -15.52 -2.73
C ILE A 278 -11.62 -15.07 -4.19
N SER A 279 -10.41 -14.99 -4.74
CA SER A 279 -10.20 -14.58 -6.13
C SER A 279 -10.95 -15.48 -7.13
N HIS A 280 -10.92 -16.80 -6.90
CA HIS A 280 -11.66 -17.76 -7.73
C HIS A 280 -13.19 -17.53 -7.66
N GLU A 281 -13.73 -17.26 -6.47
CA GLU A 281 -15.15 -16.96 -6.30
C GLU A 281 -15.59 -15.70 -7.07
N ILE A 282 -14.77 -14.66 -7.03
CA ILE A 282 -15.01 -13.41 -7.77
C ILE A 282 -15.08 -13.68 -9.28
N ASN A 283 -14.14 -14.46 -9.81
CA ASN A 283 -14.13 -14.89 -11.21
C ASN A 283 -15.35 -15.74 -11.57
N LYS A 284 -15.75 -16.68 -10.70
CA LYS A 284 -16.93 -17.54 -10.93
C LYS A 284 -18.21 -16.70 -11.00
N LYS A 285 -18.40 -15.74 -10.08
CA LYS A 285 -19.54 -14.82 -10.06
C LYS A 285 -19.64 -13.94 -11.30
N ALA A 286 -18.51 -13.63 -11.94
CA ALA A 286 -18.47 -12.87 -13.19
C ALA A 286 -18.89 -13.67 -14.44
N GLY A 287 -19.34 -14.93 -14.27
CA GLY A 287 -19.72 -15.80 -15.38
C GLY A 287 -18.51 -16.48 -16.03
N GLY A 288 -17.59 -16.99 -15.19
CA GLY A 288 -16.24 -17.46 -15.53
C GLY A 288 -16.04 -18.01 -16.95
N LEU A 289 -14.93 -17.57 -17.55
CA LEU A 289 -14.25 -18.11 -18.73
C LEU A 289 -14.76 -19.50 -19.15
N LYS A 290 -15.48 -19.55 -20.28
CA LYS A 290 -15.70 -20.80 -21.02
C LYS A 290 -14.34 -21.46 -21.19
N ARG A 291 -14.13 -22.62 -20.56
CA ARG A 291 -12.99 -23.51 -20.83
C ARG A 291 -12.86 -23.63 -22.35
N THR A 292 -11.84 -23.03 -22.95
CA THR A 292 -11.46 -23.33 -24.32
C THR A 292 -10.88 -24.74 -24.33
N LYS A 293 -11.75 -25.74 -24.48
CA LYS A 293 -11.35 -27.07 -24.94
C LYS A 293 -10.84 -26.91 -26.38
N LYS A 294 -9.53 -26.96 -26.56
CA LYS A 294 -8.86 -27.66 -27.67
C LYS A 294 -7.35 -27.56 -27.48
N ALA A 295 -6.81 -28.55 -26.76
CA ALA A 295 -5.46 -29.01 -27.07
C ALA A 295 -5.53 -29.59 -28.49
N LYS A 296 -4.99 -28.88 -29.48
CA LYS A 296 -4.61 -29.51 -30.75
C LYS A 296 -3.38 -30.38 -30.43
N LYS A 297 -3.56 -31.70 -30.51
CA LYS A 297 -2.46 -32.64 -30.70
C LYS A 297 -1.66 -32.17 -31.91
N ILE A 298 -0.37 -31.93 -31.71
CA ILE A 298 0.61 -31.84 -32.78
C ILE A 298 1.12 -33.28 -32.94
N ASN A 299 0.77 -33.90 -34.06
CA ASN A 299 1.57 -34.99 -34.64
C ASN A 299 2.61 -34.34 -35.54
#